data_AF-A0A3B9LVJ4-F1
#
_entry.id   AF-A0A3B9LVJ4-F1
#
_cell.length_a   1.000
_cell.length_b   1.000
_cell.length_c   1.000
_cell.angle_alpha   90.00
_cell.angle_beta   90.00
_cell.angle_gamma   90.00
#
_symmetry.space_group_name_H-M   'P 1'
#
loop_
_entity.id
_entity.type
_entity.pdbx_description
1 polymer ?
#
loop_
_entity_poly.entity_id
_entity_poly.type
_entity_poly.pdbx_seq_one_letter_code
_entity_poly.pdbx_strand_id
1 'polypeptide(L)'
;MFLLAGRAALASDFAVTSARATGVEVTLEGRTANLGRELVNFGLPLPPGFLSDPRNVRVVNAVGQEFSAAVRVLEPWRIGGREGSIRSLLIQFTSDFSRERTQRIKILFQSRRKNESSFVPVAATLLDEEGLKGPRVLALLPARWLCDSLVVGPQTPAVESGPYAPYDHFVEKNFPGSLAYLDSQVYSEWLFDRTTAYYKMYVRTGERKFLEAAYHAAHFVRLHTKRDGPDAGIFTLKGADLKYVYPRAMHLHYLLTGDERALVTGKLMAQYCIKNQGPVYRPERIAPVPLGVDPERGRNFWTLRHQGYGLLGILHGWEMTGDRAYWIKARECLDAYYNHQRQPPDGRPPDGSLRQDWERYDPNEATFKGATSAWMMALLLDPLFYYWTLTGDKRVAEMVVKWCDFLDRQGMVPDGSKAYYVINCFAAFDPKEPRGALGPDMEMHNAEMAYTFALGSFFTDDHERRKTYRKRFEQLFPLAVALDVNRPARAFNWAFQFSSQLIYFMQHAGAGKRK
;
A
#
# COMPACT_ATOMS: atom_id res chain seq x y z
N MET A 1 -23.32 9.63 24.84
CA MET A 1 -22.56 8.58 25.54
C MET A 1 -23.12 7.23 25.12
N PHE A 2 -22.65 6.67 24.00
CA PHE A 2 -23.09 5.35 23.50
C PHE A 2 -21.87 4.42 23.51
N LEU A 3 -21.86 3.51 24.48
CA LEU A 3 -20.91 2.40 24.57
C LEU A 3 -21.33 1.32 23.56
N LEU A 4 -20.74 1.34 22.37
CA LEU A 4 -20.80 0.22 21.42
C LEU A 4 -19.78 -0.85 21.85
N ALA A 5 -20.26 -1.75 22.70
CA ALA A 5 -19.71 -3.08 22.91
C ALA A 5 -20.03 -3.96 21.69
N GLY A 6 -19.42 -3.66 20.55
CA GLY A 6 -19.33 -4.58 19.42
C GLY A 6 -17.98 -5.28 19.47
N ARG A 7 -17.95 -6.61 19.65
CA ARG A 7 -16.82 -7.42 19.17
C ARG A 7 -16.68 -7.12 17.68
N ALA A 8 -15.55 -6.57 17.26
CA ALA A 8 -15.34 -6.21 15.86
C ALA A 8 -15.38 -7.48 14.99
N ALA A 9 -16.45 -7.64 14.21
CA ALA A 9 -16.64 -8.72 13.23
C ALA A 9 -15.52 -8.79 12.18
N LEU A 10 -14.69 -7.74 12.07
CA LEU A 10 -13.52 -7.70 11.18
C LEU A 10 -12.43 -8.71 11.55
N ALA A 11 -12.28 -9.05 12.84
CA ALA A 11 -11.23 -9.96 13.32
C ALA A 11 -11.56 -11.44 13.13
N SER A 12 -12.83 -11.84 12.99
CA SER A 12 -13.21 -13.26 12.85
C SER A 12 -13.09 -13.76 11.42
N ASP A 13 -13.28 -12.90 10.41
CA ASP A 13 -13.54 -13.36 9.04
C ASP A 13 -12.32 -13.25 8.10
N PHE A 14 -11.29 -12.49 8.49
CA PHE A 14 -9.94 -12.65 7.91
C PHE A 14 -9.13 -13.76 8.61
N ALA A 15 -9.63 -14.30 9.73
CA ALA A 15 -8.91 -15.27 10.56
C ALA A 15 -9.07 -16.75 10.13
N VAL A 16 -9.67 -17.04 8.97
CA VAL A 16 -10.23 -18.37 8.71
C VAL A 16 -9.20 -19.47 8.33
N THR A 17 -7.92 -19.16 8.07
CA THR A 17 -6.92 -20.20 7.81
C THR A 17 -5.73 -20.26 8.79
N SER A 18 -5.37 -19.17 9.45
CA SER A 18 -4.18 -19.17 10.33
C SER A 18 -4.45 -19.59 11.78
N ALA A 19 -5.71 -19.61 12.23
CA ALA A 19 -6.09 -19.90 13.63
C ALA A 19 -5.68 -21.30 14.14
N ARG A 20 -5.05 -22.15 13.30
CA ARG A 20 -4.52 -23.47 13.66
C ARG A 20 -3.01 -23.62 13.47
N ALA A 21 -2.30 -22.62 12.96
CA ALA A 21 -0.85 -22.71 12.78
C ALA A 21 -0.15 -22.66 14.15
N THR A 22 0.41 -23.80 14.59
CA THR A 22 1.19 -23.89 15.83
C THR A 22 2.61 -23.33 15.67
N GLY A 23 3.03 -23.05 14.43
CA GLY A 23 4.28 -22.39 14.13
C GLY A 23 4.44 -22.03 12.66
N VAL A 24 5.54 -21.34 12.36
CA VAL A 24 5.96 -20.96 11.01
C VAL A 24 7.42 -21.35 10.79
N GLU A 25 7.72 -21.94 9.63
CA GLU A 25 9.09 -22.21 9.19
C GLU A 25 9.67 -20.96 8.53
N VAL A 26 10.91 -20.61 8.91
CA VAL A 26 11.63 -19.44 8.39
C VAL A 26 12.97 -19.91 7.83
N THR A 27 13.28 -19.47 6.62
CA THR A 27 14.58 -19.73 5.99
C THR A 27 15.52 -18.57 6.30
N LEU A 28 16.67 -18.86 6.90
CA LEU A 28 17.72 -17.90 7.16
C LEU A 28 18.80 -18.02 6.08
N GLU A 29 19.20 -16.90 5.49
CA GLU A 29 20.25 -16.85 4.48
C GLU A 29 21.35 -15.86 4.85
N GLY A 30 22.55 -16.38 5.07
CA GLY A 30 23.76 -15.61 5.30
C GLY A 30 24.30 -14.97 4.01
N ARG A 31 24.58 -13.66 4.05
CA ARG A 31 24.88 -12.86 2.85
C ARG A 31 26.35 -12.56 2.56
N THR A 32 27.26 -12.77 3.51
CA THR A 32 28.71 -12.62 3.27
C THR A 32 29.40 -13.97 3.11
N ALA A 33 30.58 -13.98 2.51
CA ALA A 33 31.35 -15.20 2.24
C ALA A 33 31.95 -15.83 3.52
N ASN A 34 32.26 -15.02 4.54
CA ASN A 34 32.97 -15.43 5.75
C ASN A 34 32.10 -15.21 6.98
N LEU A 35 30.96 -15.91 7.06
CA LEU A 35 30.06 -15.81 8.22
C LEU A 35 30.49 -16.79 9.32
N GLY A 36 30.40 -16.33 10.56
CA GLY A 36 30.60 -17.15 11.75
C GLY A 36 29.32 -17.19 12.57
N ARG A 37 29.44 -16.87 13.86
CA ARG A 37 28.27 -16.62 14.71
C ARG A 37 27.70 -15.24 14.40
N GLU A 38 26.50 -15.24 13.84
CA GLU A 38 25.79 -14.03 13.44
C GLU A 38 24.58 -13.80 14.32
N LEU A 39 24.29 -12.53 14.59
CA LEU A 39 23.02 -12.15 15.17
C LEU A 39 21.95 -12.07 14.07
N VAL A 40 20.96 -12.93 14.17
CA VAL A 40 19.77 -12.94 13.32
C VAL A 40 18.76 -11.94 13.88
N ASN A 41 18.18 -11.12 13.02
CA ASN A 41 17.16 -10.12 13.37
C ASN A 41 16.11 -10.02 12.28
N PHE A 42 14.83 -10.14 12.63
CA PHE A 42 13.72 -9.88 11.72
C PHE A 42 12.42 -9.57 12.44
N GLY A 43 11.53 -8.88 11.73
CA GLY A 43 10.14 -8.70 12.10
C GLY A 43 9.28 -9.87 11.60
N LEU A 44 8.40 -10.38 12.44
CA LEU A 44 7.44 -11.43 12.10
C LEU A 44 6.02 -10.86 12.18
N PRO A 45 5.43 -10.41 11.06
CA PRO A 45 4.06 -9.93 11.05
C PRO A 45 3.09 -11.08 11.34
N LEU A 46 2.02 -10.78 12.06
CA LEU A 46 1.03 -11.73 12.56
C LEU A 46 -0.38 -11.34 12.09
N PRO A 47 -1.23 -12.33 11.72
CA PRO A 47 -2.63 -12.07 11.41
C PRO A 47 -3.38 -11.40 12.57
N PRO A 48 -4.41 -10.57 12.29
CA PRO A 48 -5.29 -10.05 13.34
C PRO A 48 -5.90 -11.18 14.19
N GLY A 49 -5.95 -10.99 15.50
CA GLY A 49 -6.45 -11.96 16.46
C GLY A 49 -5.51 -13.13 16.79
N PHE A 50 -4.35 -13.25 16.13
CA PHE A 50 -3.52 -14.46 16.21
C PHE A 50 -2.78 -14.63 17.55
N LEU A 51 -2.14 -13.58 18.05
CA LEU A 51 -1.34 -13.63 19.29
C LEU A 51 -1.52 -12.36 20.12
N SER A 52 -1.71 -12.50 21.43
CA SER A 52 -1.85 -11.37 22.36
C SER A 52 -0.67 -11.20 23.33
N ASP A 53 0.17 -12.22 23.51
CA ASP A 53 1.29 -12.20 24.45
C ASP A 53 2.58 -12.71 23.79
N PRO A 54 3.63 -11.87 23.66
CA PRO A 54 4.89 -12.27 23.04
C PRO A 54 5.65 -13.34 23.83
N ARG A 55 5.33 -13.59 25.10
CA ARG A 55 5.98 -14.62 25.94
C ARG A 55 5.66 -16.05 25.48
N ASN A 56 4.63 -16.20 24.66
CA ASN A 56 4.16 -17.46 24.09
C ASN A 56 4.82 -17.81 22.75
N VAL A 57 6.00 -17.22 22.46
CA VAL A 57 6.73 -17.40 21.21
C VAL A 57 8.06 -18.05 21.50
N ARG A 58 8.32 -19.22 20.91
CA ARG A 58 9.55 -20.00 21.07
C ARG A 58 10.24 -20.18 19.72
N VAL A 59 11.57 -20.05 19.68
CA VAL A 59 12.38 -20.21 18.46
C VAL A 59 13.18 -21.49 18.56
N VAL A 60 13.04 -22.39 17.59
CA VAL A 60 13.76 -23.68 17.57
C VAL A 60 14.45 -23.93 16.24
N ASN A 61 15.54 -24.68 16.24
CA ASN A 61 16.22 -25.13 15.02
C ASN A 61 15.49 -26.32 14.36
N ALA A 62 16.02 -26.82 13.25
CA ALA A 62 15.44 -27.94 12.50
C ALA A 62 15.25 -29.24 13.33
N VAL A 63 16.07 -29.47 14.36
CA VAL A 63 15.98 -30.64 15.25
C VAL A 63 15.17 -30.38 16.54
N GLY A 64 14.55 -29.19 16.67
CA GLY A 64 13.70 -28.84 17.81
C GLY A 64 14.43 -28.31 19.05
N GLN A 65 15.73 -28.06 18.95
CA GLN A 65 16.49 -27.40 20.02
C GLN A 65 16.16 -25.90 20.04
N GLU A 66 15.91 -25.37 21.23
CA GLU A 66 15.54 -23.97 21.44
C GLU A 66 16.75 -23.05 21.40
N PHE A 67 16.61 -21.94 20.70
CA PHE A 67 17.54 -20.82 20.76
C PHE A 67 17.22 -19.93 21.97
N SER A 68 18.25 -19.34 22.57
CA SER A 68 18.05 -18.19 23.47
C SER A 68 17.72 -16.96 22.61
N ALA A 69 16.43 -16.61 22.56
CA ALA A 69 15.90 -15.58 21.68
C ALA A 69 15.24 -14.44 22.46
N ALA A 70 15.50 -13.21 22.03
CA ALA A 70 14.82 -12.01 22.47
C ALA A 70 13.59 -11.81 21.58
N VAL A 71 12.42 -11.62 22.18
CA VAL A 71 11.18 -11.38 21.43
C VAL A 71 10.37 -10.27 22.10
N ARG A 72 10.01 -9.24 21.33
CA ARG A 72 9.14 -8.15 21.78
C ARG A 72 8.10 -7.81 20.72
N VAL A 73 7.03 -7.17 21.15
CA VAL A 73 6.02 -6.59 20.25
C VAL A 73 6.63 -5.36 19.56
N LEU A 74 6.44 -5.26 18.25
CA LEU A 74 6.70 -4.04 17.48
C LEU A 74 5.47 -3.13 17.56
N GLU A 75 4.31 -3.64 17.12
CA GLU A 75 3.04 -2.92 17.17
C GLU A 75 1.86 -3.87 17.42
N PRO A 76 0.76 -3.39 18.01
CA PRO A 76 -0.55 -4.05 17.97
C PRO A 76 -1.32 -3.70 16.69
N TRP A 77 -2.32 -4.51 16.36
CA TRP A 77 -3.36 -4.16 15.39
C TRP A 77 -4.22 -3.02 15.92
N ARG A 78 -4.60 -2.08 15.04
CA ARG A 78 -5.44 -0.93 15.41
C ARG A 78 -6.77 -0.87 14.66
N ILE A 79 -7.51 -1.97 14.71
CA ILE A 79 -8.79 -2.16 13.99
C ILE A 79 -9.93 -1.44 14.73
N GLY A 80 -10.79 -0.77 13.98
CA GLY A 80 -11.92 0.00 14.48
C GLY A 80 -11.50 1.22 15.29
N GLY A 81 -10.26 1.70 15.12
CA GLY A 81 -9.70 2.78 15.93
C GLY A 81 -9.37 2.35 17.37
N ARG A 82 -9.11 1.05 17.62
CA ARG A 82 -8.79 0.49 18.95
C ARG A 82 -7.58 -0.44 18.85
N GLU A 83 -6.78 -0.54 19.93
CA GLU A 83 -5.70 -1.53 19.99
C GLU A 83 -6.24 -2.96 20.12
N GLY A 84 -5.51 -3.92 19.53
CA GLY A 84 -5.89 -5.32 19.45
C GLY A 84 -4.70 -6.26 19.63
N SER A 85 -4.76 -7.44 19.00
CA SER A 85 -3.69 -8.43 19.04
C SER A 85 -2.37 -7.88 18.51
N ILE A 86 -1.27 -8.58 18.78
CA ILE A 86 0.05 -8.25 18.23
C ILE A 86 -0.02 -8.29 16.70
N ARG A 87 0.52 -7.24 16.06
CA ARG A 87 0.63 -7.11 14.61
C ARG A 87 1.96 -7.57 14.09
N SER A 88 3.05 -7.31 14.80
CA SER A 88 4.36 -7.86 14.46
C SER A 88 5.22 -8.04 15.70
N LEU A 89 6.09 -9.04 15.65
CA LEU A 89 7.11 -9.33 16.66
C LEU A 89 8.49 -8.99 16.12
N LEU A 90 9.38 -8.45 16.95
CA LEU A 90 10.81 -8.49 16.69
C LEU A 90 11.39 -9.75 17.30
N ILE A 91 12.18 -10.48 16.53
CA ILE A 91 12.87 -11.70 16.98
C ILE A 91 14.37 -11.52 16.75
N GLN A 92 15.17 -11.72 17.81
CA GLN A 92 16.63 -11.73 17.74
C GLN A 92 17.23 -12.95 18.43
N PHE A 93 18.21 -13.60 17.81
CA PHE A 93 19.00 -14.70 18.39
C PHE A 93 20.30 -14.91 17.60
N THR A 94 21.28 -15.57 18.20
CA THR A 94 22.54 -15.91 17.52
C THR A 94 22.46 -17.28 16.86
N SER A 95 22.87 -17.39 15.60
CA SER A 95 23.10 -18.66 14.90
C SER A 95 24.49 -18.74 14.31
N ASP A 96 25.01 -19.95 14.11
CA ASP A 96 26.34 -20.20 13.53
C ASP A 96 26.22 -20.58 12.06
N PHE A 97 26.72 -19.73 11.16
CA PHE A 97 26.70 -19.89 9.71
C PHE A 97 28.05 -20.35 9.14
N SER A 98 29.01 -20.78 9.98
CA SER A 98 30.34 -21.22 9.55
C SER A 98 30.33 -22.47 8.66
N ARG A 99 29.29 -23.31 8.79
CA ARG A 99 29.14 -24.57 8.03
C ARG A 99 28.08 -24.50 6.95
N GLU A 100 26.95 -23.89 7.26
CA GLU A 100 25.79 -23.79 6.36
C GLU A 100 25.32 -22.34 6.27
N ARG A 101 25.35 -21.79 5.05
CA ARG A 101 24.90 -20.42 4.77
C ARG A 101 23.38 -20.28 4.78
N THR A 102 22.66 -21.39 4.56
CA THR A 102 21.20 -21.43 4.57
C THR A 102 20.73 -22.38 5.65
N GLN A 103 19.86 -21.90 6.54
CA GLN A 103 19.36 -22.67 7.68
C GLN A 103 17.86 -22.54 7.79
N ARG A 104 17.20 -23.55 8.36
CA ARG A 104 15.76 -23.49 8.67
C ARG A 104 15.52 -23.47 10.16
N ILE A 105 14.65 -22.58 10.59
CA ILE A 105 14.17 -22.50 11.96
C ILE A 105 12.64 -22.59 11.99
N LYS A 106 12.09 -22.88 13.16
CA LYS A 106 10.65 -22.80 13.40
C LYS A 106 10.36 -21.82 14.53
N ILE A 107 9.40 -20.94 14.29
CA ILE A 107 8.81 -20.09 15.32
C ILE A 107 7.54 -20.76 15.78
N LEU A 108 7.51 -21.20 17.03
CA LEU A 108 6.37 -21.89 17.64
C LEU A 108 5.56 -20.90 18.49
N PHE A 109 4.25 -20.97 18.37
CA PHE A 109 3.31 -20.15 19.14
C PHE A 109 2.70 -20.96 20.29
N GLN A 110 2.07 -20.26 21.23
CA GLN A 110 1.46 -20.86 22.44
C GLN A 110 2.47 -21.68 23.27
N SER A 111 3.76 -21.36 23.14
CA SER A 111 4.86 -22.07 23.78
C SER A 111 5.71 -21.07 24.56
N ARG A 112 5.79 -21.23 25.88
CA ARG A 112 6.58 -20.34 26.73
C ARG A 112 8.07 -20.56 26.48
N ARG A 113 8.82 -19.46 26.33
CA ARG A 113 10.30 -19.50 26.25
C ARG A 113 10.91 -19.99 27.56
N LYS A 114 12.04 -20.69 27.45
CA LYS A 114 12.86 -21.09 28.60
C LYS A 114 13.94 -20.07 28.94
N ASN A 115 14.53 -19.45 27.91
CA ASN A 115 15.65 -18.51 28.05
C ASN A 115 15.35 -17.23 27.26
N GLU A 116 15.77 -16.10 27.81
CA GLU A 116 15.62 -14.78 27.19
C GLU A 116 17.00 -14.14 27.01
N SER A 117 17.25 -13.59 25.83
CA SER A 117 18.43 -12.77 25.54
C SER A 117 18.06 -11.28 25.50
N SER A 118 19.07 -10.42 25.53
CA SER A 118 18.88 -8.97 25.37
C SER A 118 18.80 -8.58 23.90
N PHE A 119 18.04 -7.53 23.61
CA PHE A 119 18.05 -6.90 22.31
C PHE A 119 19.30 -6.07 22.08
N VAL A 120 19.76 -6.03 20.84
CA VAL A 120 20.68 -5.00 20.35
C VAL A 120 20.03 -4.17 19.24
N PRO A 121 20.51 -2.94 18.97
CA PRO A 121 20.00 -2.13 17.88
C PRO A 121 20.11 -2.85 16.53
N VAL A 122 19.07 -2.75 15.69
CA VAL A 122 19.03 -3.39 14.36
C VAL A 122 20.22 -2.98 13.49
N ALA A 123 20.74 -1.75 13.63
CA ALA A 123 21.92 -1.28 12.93
C ALA A 123 23.14 -2.21 13.08
N ALA A 124 23.30 -2.88 14.23
CA ALA A 124 24.40 -3.82 14.46
C ALA A 124 24.31 -5.11 13.61
N THR A 125 23.12 -5.41 13.07
CA THR A 125 22.83 -6.60 12.26
C THR A 125 23.01 -6.37 10.75
N LEU A 126 23.32 -5.12 10.36
CA LEU A 126 23.39 -4.69 8.97
C LEU A 126 24.79 -4.86 8.38
N LEU A 127 24.86 -4.96 7.05
CA LEU A 127 26.12 -5.04 6.31
C LEU A 127 26.87 -3.70 6.27
N ASP A 128 26.13 -2.60 6.34
CA ASP A 128 26.63 -1.24 6.45
C ASP A 128 25.76 -0.45 7.45
N GLU A 129 26.33 0.60 8.04
CA GLU A 129 25.63 1.37 9.08
C GLU A 129 24.34 2.01 8.57
N GLU A 130 24.28 2.40 7.29
CA GLU A 130 23.10 3.04 6.72
C GLU A 130 22.02 2.06 6.26
N GLY A 131 22.38 0.79 6.11
CA GLY A 131 21.51 -0.33 5.78
C GLY A 131 21.19 -0.47 4.30
N LEU A 132 21.84 0.28 3.41
CA LEU A 132 21.58 0.18 1.96
C LEU A 132 21.83 -1.23 1.43
N LYS A 133 22.85 -1.92 1.96
CA LYS A 133 23.15 -3.30 1.60
C LYS A 133 22.28 -4.31 2.33
N GLY A 134 21.44 -3.91 3.29
CA GLY A 134 20.56 -4.79 4.07
C GLY A 134 21.27 -5.57 5.19
N PRO A 135 20.64 -6.61 5.75
CA PRO A 135 21.16 -7.35 6.90
C PRO A 135 22.24 -8.37 6.49
N ARG A 136 23.09 -8.77 7.46
CA ARG A 136 24.07 -9.86 7.28
C ARG A 136 23.38 -11.21 7.06
N VAL A 137 22.23 -11.41 7.68
CA VAL A 137 21.37 -12.58 7.53
C VAL A 137 19.96 -12.11 7.14
N LEU A 138 19.42 -12.64 6.04
CA LEU A 138 18.01 -12.47 5.70
C LEU A 138 17.18 -13.57 6.34
N ALA A 139 16.01 -13.20 6.87
CA ALA A 139 14.97 -14.14 7.25
C ALA A 139 13.85 -14.08 6.20
N LEU A 140 13.71 -15.16 5.43
CA LEU A 140 12.69 -15.32 4.40
C LEU A 140 11.48 -16.01 5.02
N LEU A 141 10.34 -15.31 4.99
CA LEU A 141 9.07 -15.78 5.51
C LEU A 141 8.24 -16.39 4.37
N PRO A 142 7.46 -17.45 4.64
CA PRO A 142 6.59 -18.04 3.63
C PRO A 142 5.56 -17.05 3.11
N ALA A 143 5.35 -16.99 1.80
CA ALA A 143 4.38 -16.10 1.16
C ALA A 143 2.98 -16.20 1.77
N ARG A 144 2.51 -17.42 2.02
CA ARG A 144 1.20 -17.65 2.65
C ARG A 144 1.10 -17.00 4.03
N TRP A 145 2.14 -17.12 4.85
CA TRP A 145 2.18 -16.46 6.16
C TRP A 145 2.13 -14.93 6.03
N LEU A 146 2.92 -14.38 5.10
CA LEU A 146 2.97 -12.93 4.85
C LEU A 146 1.62 -12.40 4.35
N CYS A 147 0.96 -13.09 3.41
CA CYS A 147 -0.38 -12.73 2.92
C CYS A 147 -1.44 -12.82 4.05
N ASP A 148 -1.44 -13.91 4.82
CA ASP A 148 -2.37 -14.11 5.95
C ASP A 148 -2.15 -13.07 7.06
N SER A 149 -0.92 -12.56 7.21
CA SER A 149 -0.60 -11.51 8.17
C SER A 149 -1.21 -10.15 7.83
N LEU A 150 -1.70 -9.95 6.61
CA LEU A 150 -2.22 -8.65 6.13
C LEU A 150 -1.23 -7.48 6.28
N VAL A 151 0.09 -7.75 6.36
CA VAL A 151 1.11 -6.70 6.57
C VAL A 151 1.06 -5.62 5.48
N VAL A 152 0.72 -5.99 4.25
CA VAL A 152 0.49 -5.08 3.09
C VAL A 152 -0.99 -5.08 2.65
N GLY A 153 -1.91 -5.34 3.59
CA GLY A 153 -3.32 -5.57 3.33
C GLY A 153 -3.63 -6.94 2.72
N PRO A 154 -4.89 -7.20 2.34
CA PRO A 154 -5.28 -8.44 1.68
C PRO A 154 -4.51 -8.69 0.39
N GLN A 155 -3.93 -9.90 0.27
CA GLN A 155 -3.15 -10.38 -0.87
C GLN A 155 -3.43 -11.88 -1.08
N THR A 156 -3.06 -12.38 -2.25
CA THR A 156 -3.03 -13.82 -2.57
C THR A 156 -1.57 -14.21 -2.82
N PRO A 157 -1.03 -15.32 -2.26
CA PRO A 157 0.29 -15.81 -2.64
C PRO A 157 0.39 -16.02 -4.16
N ALA A 158 1.53 -15.69 -4.76
CA ALA A 158 1.72 -15.76 -6.22
C ALA A 158 1.48 -17.16 -6.80
N VAL A 159 1.89 -18.20 -6.05
CA VAL A 159 1.64 -19.61 -6.41
C VAL A 159 0.15 -20.00 -6.39
N GLU A 160 -0.71 -19.16 -5.82
CA GLU A 160 -2.16 -19.35 -5.67
C GLU A 160 -2.97 -18.38 -6.55
N SER A 161 -2.33 -17.65 -7.46
CA SER A 161 -2.99 -16.68 -8.34
C SER A 161 -3.95 -17.31 -9.36
N GLY A 162 -3.78 -18.61 -9.66
CA GLY A 162 -4.65 -19.36 -10.57
C GLY A 162 -4.78 -18.67 -11.95
N PRO A 163 -6.00 -18.34 -12.43
CA PRO A 163 -6.18 -17.70 -13.74
C PRO A 163 -5.56 -16.29 -13.83
N TYR A 164 -5.18 -15.69 -12.69
CA TYR A 164 -4.55 -14.38 -12.63
C TYR A 164 -3.02 -14.45 -12.54
N ALA A 165 -2.42 -15.65 -12.67
CA ALA A 165 -0.97 -15.83 -12.73
C ALA A 165 -0.23 -14.96 -13.79
N PRO A 166 -0.84 -14.53 -14.92
CA PRO A 166 -0.20 -13.56 -15.81
C PRO A 166 0.23 -12.26 -15.13
N TYR A 167 -0.40 -11.85 -14.02
CA TYR A 167 0.05 -10.71 -13.24
C TYR A 167 1.42 -10.95 -12.59
N ASP A 168 1.67 -12.14 -12.04
CA ASP A 168 2.95 -12.44 -11.41
C ASP A 168 4.05 -12.55 -12.49
N HIS A 169 3.74 -13.07 -13.69
CA HIS A 169 4.65 -13.02 -14.84
C HIS A 169 4.94 -11.57 -15.27
N PHE A 170 3.94 -10.69 -15.23
CA PHE A 170 4.09 -9.27 -15.51
C PHE A 170 5.02 -8.58 -14.50
N VAL A 171 4.92 -8.92 -13.21
CA VAL A 171 5.88 -8.49 -12.17
C VAL A 171 7.29 -8.99 -12.49
N GLU A 172 7.46 -10.30 -12.71
CA GLU A 172 8.76 -10.94 -12.96
C GLU A 172 9.46 -10.36 -14.19
N LYS A 173 8.71 -10.16 -15.28
CA LYS A 173 9.22 -9.55 -16.53
C LYS A 173 9.80 -8.16 -16.28
N ASN A 174 9.14 -7.34 -15.46
CA ASN A 174 9.48 -5.92 -15.31
C ASN A 174 10.42 -5.65 -14.14
N PHE A 175 10.51 -6.54 -13.15
CA PHE A 175 11.33 -6.34 -11.97
C PHE A 175 12.81 -6.06 -12.26
N PRO A 176 13.52 -6.80 -13.14
CA PRO A 176 14.94 -6.53 -13.42
C PRO A 176 15.20 -5.11 -13.93
N GLY A 177 14.34 -4.60 -14.83
CA GLY A 177 14.48 -3.23 -15.37
C GLY A 177 14.25 -2.15 -14.30
N SER A 178 13.42 -2.44 -13.29
CA SER A 178 13.17 -1.50 -12.20
C SER A 178 14.41 -1.25 -11.32
N LEU A 179 15.34 -2.22 -11.26
CA LEU A 179 16.52 -2.17 -10.40
C LEU A 179 17.53 -1.10 -10.83
N ALA A 180 17.49 -0.69 -12.11
CA ALA A 180 18.33 0.38 -12.64
C ALA A 180 18.12 1.73 -11.93
N TYR A 181 17.01 1.89 -11.19
CA TYR A 181 16.61 3.14 -10.55
C TYR A 181 16.66 3.09 -9.01
N LEU A 182 17.24 2.04 -8.41
CA LEU A 182 17.31 1.86 -6.95
C LEU A 182 18.06 2.97 -6.20
N ASP A 183 19.00 3.62 -6.89
CA ASP A 183 19.84 4.71 -6.35
C ASP A 183 19.60 6.05 -7.07
N SER A 184 18.51 6.16 -7.84
CA SER A 184 18.30 7.31 -8.70
C SER A 184 18.26 8.62 -7.93
N GLN A 185 19.00 9.60 -8.41
CA GLN A 185 18.96 10.97 -7.91
C GLN A 185 17.89 11.82 -8.60
N VAL A 186 17.13 11.23 -9.53
CA VAL A 186 16.04 11.89 -10.25
C VAL A 186 14.74 11.66 -9.49
N TYR A 187 14.20 12.72 -8.88
CA TYR A 187 13.03 12.60 -8.01
C TYR A 187 11.84 11.91 -8.70
N SER A 188 11.61 12.18 -9.99
CA SER A 188 10.42 11.70 -10.70
C SER A 188 10.42 10.18 -10.88
N GLU A 189 11.57 9.52 -10.77
CA GLU A 189 11.72 8.05 -10.81
C GLU A 189 11.32 7.37 -9.50
N TRP A 190 11.21 8.17 -8.42
CA TRP A 190 10.65 7.81 -7.13
C TRP A 190 9.19 8.22 -6.98
N LEU A 191 8.57 8.81 -8.02
CA LEU A 191 7.15 9.10 -7.99
C LEU A 191 6.38 7.78 -7.94
N PHE A 192 5.46 7.71 -6.98
CA PHE A 192 4.80 6.50 -6.50
C PHE A 192 5.74 5.56 -5.73
N ASP A 193 5.21 4.95 -4.67
CA ASP A 193 6.00 4.31 -3.61
C ASP A 193 6.62 2.97 -4.05
N ARG A 194 7.78 3.07 -4.70
CA ARG A 194 8.62 1.95 -5.18
C ARG A 194 8.94 0.95 -4.06
N THR A 195 9.22 1.45 -2.86
CA THR A 195 9.54 0.61 -1.70
C THR A 195 8.38 -0.32 -1.37
N THR A 196 7.16 0.21 -1.30
CA THR A 196 5.98 -0.64 -1.07
C THR A 196 5.76 -1.63 -2.23
N ALA A 197 6.00 -1.24 -3.48
CA ALA A 197 5.88 -2.17 -4.61
C ALA A 197 6.75 -3.42 -4.41
N TYR A 198 8.03 -3.24 -4.03
CA TYR A 198 8.92 -4.37 -3.74
C TYR A 198 8.47 -5.20 -2.52
N TYR A 199 8.00 -4.55 -1.44
CA TYR A 199 7.45 -5.30 -0.30
C TYR A 199 6.21 -6.11 -0.66
N LYS A 200 5.31 -5.59 -1.50
CA LYS A 200 4.13 -6.34 -1.97
C LYS A 200 4.54 -7.56 -2.81
N MET A 201 5.58 -7.43 -3.64
CA MET A 201 6.14 -8.56 -4.40
C MET A 201 6.77 -9.61 -3.47
N TYR A 202 7.55 -9.18 -2.47
CA TYR A 202 8.09 -10.09 -1.45
C TYR A 202 6.98 -10.80 -0.67
N VAL A 203 5.95 -10.08 -0.21
CA VAL A 203 4.84 -10.69 0.53
C VAL A 203 4.15 -11.79 -0.27
N ARG A 204 3.96 -11.58 -1.56
CA ARG A 204 3.27 -12.56 -2.43
C ARG A 204 4.15 -13.77 -2.79
N THR A 205 5.47 -13.65 -2.78
CA THR A 205 6.38 -14.71 -3.29
C THR A 205 7.26 -15.35 -2.21
N GLY A 206 7.57 -14.62 -1.13
CA GLY A 206 8.60 -15.00 -0.16
C GLY A 206 10.02 -14.94 -0.73
N GLU A 207 10.21 -14.40 -1.94
CA GLU A 207 11.48 -14.45 -2.64
C GLU A 207 12.47 -13.36 -2.21
N ARG A 208 13.71 -13.77 -2.01
CA ARG A 208 14.83 -12.92 -1.58
C ARG A 208 15.04 -11.67 -2.42
N LYS A 209 14.98 -11.78 -3.76
CA LYS A 209 15.31 -10.67 -4.67
C LYS A 209 14.43 -9.44 -4.42
N PHE A 210 13.14 -9.64 -4.14
CA PHE A 210 12.21 -8.56 -3.82
C PHE A 210 12.49 -7.97 -2.43
N LEU A 211 12.82 -8.81 -1.46
CA LEU A 211 13.17 -8.34 -0.12
C LEU A 211 14.44 -7.49 -0.13
N GLU A 212 15.48 -7.91 -0.86
CA GLU A 212 16.72 -7.13 -1.00
C GLU A 212 16.48 -5.77 -1.65
N ALA A 213 15.70 -5.72 -2.74
CA ALA A 213 15.32 -4.46 -3.38
C ALA A 213 14.48 -3.56 -2.45
N ALA A 214 13.57 -4.16 -1.66
CA ALA A 214 12.76 -3.42 -0.69
C ALA A 214 13.60 -2.84 0.46
N TYR A 215 14.58 -3.57 0.99
CA TYR A 215 15.55 -3.05 1.96
C TYR A 215 16.27 -1.84 1.39
N HIS A 216 16.90 -2.00 0.23
CA HIS A 216 17.66 -0.92 -0.41
C HIS A 216 16.80 0.33 -0.61
N ALA A 217 15.62 0.18 -1.22
CA ALA A 217 14.71 1.29 -1.49
C ALA A 217 14.21 1.97 -0.20
N ALA A 218 13.92 1.20 0.86
CA ALA A 218 13.51 1.76 2.15
C ALA A 218 14.63 2.59 2.78
N HIS A 219 15.87 2.10 2.77
CA HIS A 219 17.01 2.83 3.30
C HIS A 219 17.32 4.07 2.45
N PHE A 220 17.21 3.99 1.12
CA PHE A 220 17.36 5.15 0.23
C PHE A 220 16.34 6.26 0.56
N VAL A 221 15.05 5.91 0.62
CA VAL A 221 13.98 6.87 0.95
C VAL A 221 14.19 7.45 2.35
N ARG A 222 14.59 6.63 3.32
CA ARG A 222 14.90 7.06 4.69
C ARG A 222 16.02 8.12 4.73
N LEU A 223 17.08 7.92 3.95
CA LEU A 223 18.21 8.84 3.86
C LEU A 223 17.83 10.14 3.16
N HIS A 224 16.94 10.07 2.18
CA HIS A 224 16.42 11.22 1.44
C HIS A 224 15.13 11.79 2.06
N THR A 225 14.98 11.68 3.38
CA THR A 225 13.87 12.30 4.13
C THR A 225 14.39 13.44 4.99
N LYS A 226 13.82 14.63 4.82
CA LYS A 226 14.16 15.80 5.63
C LYS A 226 13.81 15.54 7.10
N ARG A 227 14.76 15.79 7.99
CA ARG A 227 14.66 15.38 9.41
C ARG A 227 14.06 16.44 10.32
N ASP A 228 14.17 17.71 9.95
CA ASP A 228 13.90 18.84 10.81
C ASP A 228 13.21 20.00 10.06
N GLY A 229 12.82 21.01 10.84
CA GLY A 229 12.14 22.20 10.34
C GLY A 229 10.67 21.97 9.94
N PRO A 230 10.03 23.00 9.35
CA PRO A 230 8.59 22.99 9.06
C PRO A 230 8.16 21.94 8.01
N ASP A 231 9.12 21.45 7.22
CA ASP A 231 8.92 20.42 6.20
C ASP A 231 9.59 19.09 6.56
N ALA A 232 9.88 18.82 7.83
CA ALA A 232 10.32 17.49 8.26
C ALA A 232 9.36 16.41 7.72
N GLY A 233 9.90 15.34 7.16
CA GLY A 233 9.14 14.26 6.51
C GLY A 233 9.05 14.32 4.99
N ILE A 234 9.44 15.42 4.34
CA ILE A 234 9.45 15.48 2.86
C ILE A 234 10.62 14.72 2.24
N PHE A 235 10.43 14.27 1.01
CA PHE A 235 11.49 13.70 0.19
C PHE A 235 12.42 14.81 -0.35
N THR A 236 13.69 14.76 0.02
CA THR A 236 14.65 15.84 -0.20
C THR A 236 14.92 16.13 -1.67
N LEU A 237 14.84 15.12 -2.55
CA LEU A 237 15.08 15.29 -3.99
C LEU A 237 13.94 16.03 -4.71
N LYS A 238 12.72 16.05 -4.14
CA LYS A 238 11.56 16.77 -4.72
C LYS A 238 11.27 18.10 -4.02
N GLY A 239 11.36 18.13 -2.70
CA GLY A 239 10.78 19.19 -1.89
C GLY A 239 9.36 18.87 -1.41
N ALA A 240 8.62 19.91 -1.01
CA ALA A 240 7.29 19.81 -0.42
C ALA A 240 6.23 19.31 -1.44
N ASP A 241 5.91 18.02 -1.38
CA ASP A 241 4.87 17.39 -2.20
C ASP A 241 4.43 16.07 -1.55
N LEU A 242 3.14 15.96 -1.18
CA LEU A 242 2.60 14.77 -0.49
C LEU A 242 2.75 13.49 -1.29
N LYS A 243 2.83 13.58 -2.63
CA LYS A 243 2.95 12.40 -3.49
C LYS A 243 4.29 11.68 -3.36
N TYR A 244 5.27 12.29 -2.69
CA TYR A 244 6.59 11.72 -2.43
C TYR A 244 6.81 11.39 -0.94
N VAL A 245 5.77 11.50 -0.11
CA VAL A 245 5.84 11.24 1.33
C VAL A 245 5.26 9.85 1.59
N TYR A 246 6.13 8.90 1.98
CA TYR A 246 5.79 7.47 2.02
C TYR A 246 5.84 6.85 3.43
N PRO A 247 4.96 7.24 4.38
CA PRO A 247 4.89 6.61 5.70
C PRO A 247 4.68 5.10 5.63
N ARG A 248 3.92 4.62 4.64
CA ARG A 248 3.68 3.19 4.41
C ARG A 248 4.99 2.42 4.20
N ALA A 249 5.88 2.90 3.33
CA ALA A 249 7.17 2.26 3.08
C ALA A 249 7.99 2.06 4.36
N MET A 250 8.10 3.12 5.16
CA MET A 250 8.86 3.10 6.41
C MET A 250 8.22 2.19 7.45
N HIS A 251 6.90 2.20 7.52
CA HIS A 251 6.15 1.36 8.43
C HIS A 251 6.25 -0.12 8.05
N LEU A 252 6.11 -0.48 6.77
CA LEU A 252 6.30 -1.85 6.30
C LEU A 252 7.70 -2.36 6.61
N HIS A 253 8.72 -1.53 6.35
CA HIS A 253 10.09 -1.86 6.73
C HIS A 253 10.20 -2.12 8.23
N TYR A 254 9.69 -1.22 9.08
CA TYR A 254 9.69 -1.43 10.52
C TYR A 254 8.98 -2.74 10.96
N LEU A 255 7.80 -3.05 10.42
CA LEU A 255 7.08 -4.27 10.78
C LEU A 255 7.82 -5.56 10.35
N LEU A 256 8.63 -5.50 9.29
CA LEU A 256 9.36 -6.65 8.74
C LEU A 256 10.80 -6.76 9.27
N THR A 257 11.35 -5.72 9.89
CA THR A 257 12.77 -5.68 10.30
C THR A 257 12.98 -5.28 11.75
N GLY A 258 12.03 -4.57 12.35
CA GLY A 258 12.16 -3.91 13.65
C GLY A 258 13.08 -2.69 13.66
N ASP A 259 13.51 -2.18 12.51
CA ASP A 259 14.41 -1.02 12.43
C ASP A 259 13.70 0.26 12.89
N GLU A 260 14.00 0.68 14.12
CA GLU A 260 13.40 1.87 14.73
C GLU A 260 13.72 3.17 13.96
N ARG A 261 14.79 3.20 13.16
CA ARG A 261 15.12 4.35 12.31
C ARG A 261 14.07 4.55 11.22
N ALA A 262 13.52 3.45 10.69
CA ALA A 262 12.40 3.49 9.77
C ALA A 262 11.14 3.99 10.48
N LEU A 263 10.82 3.47 11.68
CA LEU A 263 9.67 3.94 12.47
C LEU A 263 9.73 5.46 12.75
N VAL A 264 10.88 5.97 13.19
CA VAL A 264 11.08 7.41 13.44
C VAL A 264 10.85 8.21 12.17
N THR A 265 11.38 7.75 11.04
CA THR A 265 11.21 8.42 9.74
C THR A 265 9.76 8.40 9.28
N GLY A 266 9.09 7.25 9.38
CA GLY A 266 7.68 7.10 9.04
C GLY A 266 6.78 8.00 9.87
N LYS A 267 7.06 8.17 11.16
CA LYS A 267 6.33 9.11 12.03
C LYS A 267 6.50 10.57 11.59
N LEU A 268 7.70 10.99 11.20
CA LEU A 268 7.93 12.34 10.63
C LEU A 268 7.14 12.54 9.33
N MET A 269 7.21 11.56 8.42
CA MET A 269 6.42 11.58 7.18
C MET A 269 4.92 11.67 7.45
N ALA A 270 4.40 10.89 8.41
CA ALA A 270 2.99 10.91 8.77
C ALA A 270 2.56 12.26 9.37
N GLN A 271 3.42 12.86 10.21
CA GLN A 271 3.21 14.21 10.75
C GLN A 271 3.10 15.26 9.63
N TYR A 272 3.95 15.15 8.60
CA TYR A 272 3.81 15.99 7.42
C TYR A 272 2.47 15.76 6.70
N CYS A 273 2.05 14.50 6.52
CA CYS A 273 0.76 14.18 5.90
C CYS A 273 -0.43 14.76 6.67
N ILE A 274 -0.52 14.55 7.99
CA ILE A 274 -1.67 15.05 8.77
C ILE A 274 -1.74 16.58 8.78
N LYS A 275 -0.59 17.27 8.84
CA LYS A 275 -0.49 18.74 8.81
C LYS A 275 -0.94 19.32 7.47
N ASN A 276 -0.56 18.68 6.37
CA ASN A 276 -0.76 19.24 5.02
C ASN A 276 -1.96 18.65 4.27
N GLN A 277 -2.70 17.72 4.89
CA GLN A 277 -3.89 17.15 4.27
C GLN A 277 -5.13 18.04 4.45
N GLY A 278 -5.54 18.70 3.38
CA GLY A 278 -6.84 19.35 3.24
C GLY A 278 -7.84 18.45 2.52
N PRO A 279 -8.78 17.76 3.22
CA PRO A 279 -9.64 16.76 2.59
C PRO A 279 -10.78 17.35 1.74
N VAL A 280 -11.25 18.54 2.09
CA VAL A 280 -12.38 19.19 1.40
C VAL A 280 -11.88 19.92 0.15
N TYR A 281 -12.44 19.58 -1.00
CA TYR A 281 -12.18 20.30 -2.24
C TYR A 281 -12.74 21.73 -2.15
N ARG A 282 -11.90 22.71 -2.47
CA ARG A 282 -12.19 24.15 -2.37
C ARG A 282 -11.66 24.87 -3.61
N PRO A 283 -12.39 24.82 -4.75
CA PRO A 283 -11.95 25.41 -6.01
C PRO A 283 -11.75 26.93 -5.93
N GLU A 284 -12.41 27.60 -4.98
CA GLU A 284 -12.25 29.02 -4.70
C GLU A 284 -10.86 29.37 -4.14
N ARG A 285 -10.10 28.39 -3.65
CA ARG A 285 -8.75 28.56 -3.11
C ARG A 285 -7.65 28.21 -4.10
N ILE A 286 -8.01 27.73 -5.29
CA ILE A 286 -7.07 27.32 -6.33
C ILE A 286 -6.81 28.52 -7.25
N ALA A 287 -5.56 28.97 -7.29
CA ALA A 287 -5.14 30.00 -8.23
C ALA A 287 -4.95 29.39 -9.64
N PRO A 288 -5.46 30.02 -10.72
CA PRO A 288 -5.22 29.56 -12.08
C PRO A 288 -3.72 29.47 -12.42
N VAL A 289 -3.38 28.53 -13.30
CA VAL A 289 -2.00 28.32 -13.76
C VAL A 289 -1.82 29.00 -15.11
N PRO A 290 -0.77 29.80 -15.32
CA PRO A 290 -0.39 30.20 -16.67
C PRO A 290 -0.07 28.97 -17.52
N LEU A 291 -0.39 29.05 -18.81
CA LEU A 291 -0.03 27.99 -19.76
C LEU A 291 1.50 27.81 -19.79
N GLY A 292 1.95 26.55 -19.85
CA GLY A 292 3.37 26.18 -19.86
C GLY A 292 4.07 26.18 -18.50
N VAL A 293 3.36 26.45 -17.40
CA VAL A 293 3.91 26.41 -16.04
C VAL A 293 3.45 25.13 -15.33
N ASP A 294 4.38 24.46 -14.64
CA ASP A 294 4.08 23.30 -13.80
C ASP A 294 3.06 23.68 -12.71
N PRO A 295 1.84 23.10 -12.73
CA PRO A 295 0.80 23.45 -11.79
C PRO A 295 1.13 23.04 -10.35
N GLU A 296 2.05 22.11 -10.12
CA GLU A 296 2.26 21.49 -8.81
C GLU A 296 3.24 22.29 -7.92
N ARG A 297 4.01 23.23 -8.49
CA ARG A 297 5.07 23.92 -7.77
C ARG A 297 4.54 25.05 -6.88
N GLY A 298 4.62 24.87 -5.55
CA GLY A 298 4.48 25.94 -4.56
C GLY A 298 3.05 26.39 -4.25
N ARG A 299 2.04 25.52 -4.45
CA ARG A 299 0.62 25.89 -4.32
C ARG A 299 -0.17 24.92 -3.43
N ASN A 300 -1.26 25.41 -2.85
CA ASN A 300 -2.25 24.57 -2.18
C ASN A 300 -2.96 23.71 -3.22
N PHE A 301 -2.71 22.40 -3.19
CA PHE A 301 -3.13 21.48 -4.23
C PHE A 301 -4.16 20.48 -3.71
N TRP A 302 -5.25 20.29 -4.47
CA TRP A 302 -6.22 19.24 -4.19
C TRP A 302 -6.39 18.40 -5.46
N THR A 303 -5.81 17.21 -5.46
CA THR A 303 -6.06 16.18 -6.48
C THR A 303 -6.28 14.84 -5.82
N LEU A 304 -6.88 13.90 -6.54
CA LEU A 304 -7.06 12.53 -6.07
C LEU A 304 -5.72 11.85 -5.70
N ARG A 305 -4.62 12.26 -6.34
CA ARG A 305 -3.25 11.81 -5.95
C ARG A 305 -2.87 12.29 -4.56
N HIS A 306 -3.07 13.57 -4.27
CA HIS A 306 -2.80 14.14 -2.94
C HIS A 306 -3.73 13.56 -1.89
N GLN A 307 -5.01 13.39 -2.24
CA GLN A 307 -6.00 12.77 -1.36
C GLN A 307 -5.65 11.31 -1.04
N GLY A 308 -5.14 10.57 -2.02
CA GLY A 308 -4.65 9.21 -1.86
C GLY A 308 -3.46 9.13 -0.92
N TYR A 309 -2.34 9.78 -1.28
CA TYR A 309 -1.12 9.74 -0.45
C TYR A 309 -1.30 10.37 0.93
N GLY A 310 -2.08 11.45 1.03
CA GLY A 310 -2.41 12.09 2.30
C GLY A 310 -3.20 11.16 3.22
N LEU A 311 -4.31 10.58 2.74
CA LEU A 311 -5.09 9.62 3.54
C LEU A 311 -4.24 8.40 3.91
N LEU A 312 -3.46 7.85 2.97
CA LEU A 312 -2.60 6.71 3.22
C LEU A 312 -1.57 7.01 4.33
N GLY A 313 -0.93 8.19 4.26
CA GLY A 313 0.02 8.62 5.26
C GLY A 313 -0.61 8.83 6.64
N ILE A 314 -1.82 9.36 6.68
CA ILE A 314 -2.61 9.50 7.93
C ILE A 314 -2.94 8.13 8.54
N LEU A 315 -3.38 7.18 7.72
CA LEU A 315 -3.73 5.83 8.18
C LEU A 315 -2.52 5.10 8.79
N HIS A 316 -1.36 5.15 8.14
CA HIS A 316 -0.14 4.58 8.73
C HIS A 316 0.38 5.40 9.90
N GLY A 317 0.12 6.71 9.96
CA GLY A 317 0.35 7.54 11.14
C GLY A 317 -0.43 7.04 12.36
N TRP A 318 -1.72 6.77 12.20
CA TRP A 318 -2.57 6.15 13.23
C TRP A 318 -1.97 4.81 13.69
N GLU A 319 -1.59 3.95 12.75
CA GLU A 319 -1.06 2.64 13.10
C GLU A 319 0.27 2.70 13.83
N MET A 320 1.22 3.53 13.39
CA MET A 320 2.55 3.63 14.02
C MET A 320 2.53 4.31 15.41
N THR A 321 1.50 5.11 15.70
CA THR A 321 1.48 5.98 16.89
C THR A 321 0.36 5.67 17.88
N GLY A 322 -0.77 5.15 17.41
CA GLY A 322 -2.00 5.12 18.20
C GLY A 322 -2.56 6.50 18.53
N ASP A 323 -2.06 7.58 17.93
CA ASP A 323 -2.54 8.93 18.19
C ASP A 323 -3.88 9.16 17.48
N ARG A 324 -4.90 9.42 18.28
CA ARG A 324 -6.28 9.61 17.86
C ARG A 324 -6.45 10.79 16.89
N ALA A 325 -5.53 11.76 16.86
CA ALA A 325 -5.56 12.85 15.87
C ALA A 325 -5.54 12.32 14.44
N TYR A 326 -4.71 11.30 14.14
CA TYR A 326 -4.69 10.65 12.83
C TYR A 326 -6.02 9.97 12.51
N TRP A 327 -6.60 9.28 13.50
CA TRP A 327 -7.88 8.60 13.30
C TRP A 327 -9.02 9.57 13.02
N ILE A 328 -9.08 10.69 13.75
CA ILE A 328 -10.05 11.77 13.51
C ILE A 328 -9.86 12.31 12.09
N LYS A 329 -8.61 12.59 11.70
CA LYS A 329 -8.32 13.09 10.36
C LYS A 329 -8.70 12.11 9.25
N ALA A 330 -8.46 10.81 9.44
CA ALA A 330 -8.86 9.78 8.47
C ALA A 330 -10.38 9.77 8.26
N ARG A 331 -11.15 9.94 9.33
CA ARG A 331 -12.62 10.06 9.27
C ARG A 331 -13.05 11.34 8.55
N GLU A 332 -12.41 12.47 8.83
CA GLU A 332 -12.67 13.73 8.11
C GLU A 332 -12.42 13.59 6.60
N CYS A 333 -11.34 12.91 6.21
CA CYS A 333 -11.06 12.61 4.80
C CYS A 333 -12.19 11.77 4.18
N LEU A 334 -12.57 10.68 4.84
CA LEU A 334 -13.68 9.83 4.35
C LEU A 334 -14.99 10.61 4.22
N ASP A 335 -15.35 11.40 5.24
CA ASP A 335 -16.56 12.21 5.24
C ASP A 335 -16.54 13.21 4.08
N ALA A 336 -15.40 13.86 3.82
CA ALA A 336 -15.25 14.80 2.70
C ALA A 336 -15.42 14.11 1.34
N TYR A 337 -14.78 12.96 1.12
CA TYR A 337 -14.85 12.25 -0.18
C TYR A 337 -16.26 11.68 -0.41
N TYR A 338 -16.88 11.14 0.63
CA TYR A 338 -18.24 10.63 0.59
C TYR A 338 -19.25 11.74 0.28
N ASN A 339 -19.12 12.90 0.95
CA ASN A 339 -19.96 14.05 0.70
C ASN A 339 -19.75 14.61 -0.70
N HIS A 340 -18.50 14.68 -1.19
CA HIS A 340 -18.19 15.14 -2.54
C HIS A 340 -18.92 14.30 -3.60
N GLN A 341 -18.88 12.96 -3.53
CA GLN A 341 -19.61 12.13 -4.50
C GLN A 341 -21.14 12.27 -4.41
N ARG A 342 -21.70 12.66 -3.25
CA ARG A 342 -23.16 12.79 -3.02
C ARG A 342 -23.70 14.19 -3.28
N GLN A 343 -22.87 15.19 -3.05
CA GLN A 343 -23.15 16.61 -3.22
C GLN A 343 -21.95 17.20 -3.95
N PRO A 344 -21.85 16.98 -5.27
CA PRO A 344 -20.72 17.48 -6.03
C PRO A 344 -20.59 19.01 -5.88
N PRO A 345 -19.37 19.52 -5.76
CA PRO A 345 -19.09 20.93 -5.43
C PRO A 345 -19.52 21.91 -6.53
N ASP A 346 -19.83 21.42 -7.72
CA ASP A 346 -20.35 22.20 -8.85
C ASP A 346 -21.89 22.31 -8.87
N GLY A 347 -22.59 21.72 -7.90
CA GLY A 347 -24.04 21.76 -7.77
C GLY A 347 -24.83 20.88 -8.74
N ARG A 348 -24.18 20.11 -9.63
CA ARG A 348 -24.88 19.19 -10.54
C ARG A 348 -25.21 17.86 -9.85
N PRO A 349 -26.18 17.07 -10.36
CA PRO A 349 -26.56 15.79 -9.77
C PRO A 349 -25.37 14.84 -9.56
N PRO A 350 -25.33 14.06 -8.47
CA PRO A 350 -24.26 13.11 -8.22
C PRO A 350 -24.25 11.99 -9.26
N ASP A 351 -23.08 11.67 -9.80
CA ASP A 351 -22.88 10.64 -10.82
C ASP A 351 -21.91 9.53 -10.39
N GLY A 352 -21.29 9.67 -9.21
CA GLY A 352 -20.27 8.78 -8.66
C GLY A 352 -18.83 9.25 -8.81
N SER A 353 -18.59 10.38 -9.49
CA SER A 353 -17.25 10.98 -9.64
C SER A 353 -16.86 11.91 -8.48
N LEU A 354 -15.55 12.11 -8.31
CA LEU A 354 -14.98 13.19 -7.50
C LEU A 354 -14.51 14.29 -8.45
N ARG A 355 -15.28 15.38 -8.52
CA ARG A 355 -15.18 16.44 -9.52
C ARG A 355 -14.17 17.51 -9.14
N GLN A 356 -13.45 17.96 -10.14
CA GLN A 356 -12.47 19.03 -10.08
C GLN A 356 -12.68 19.95 -11.28
N ASP A 357 -12.50 21.24 -11.07
CA ASP A 357 -12.37 22.23 -12.13
C ASP A 357 -10.95 22.11 -12.73
N TRP A 358 -10.83 21.35 -13.82
CA TRP A 358 -9.55 21.13 -14.52
C TRP A 358 -9.04 22.40 -15.21
N GLU A 359 -9.96 23.24 -15.68
CA GLU A 359 -9.63 24.55 -16.30
C GLU A 359 -8.86 25.45 -15.33
N ARG A 360 -9.25 25.47 -14.04
CA ARG A 360 -8.49 26.18 -13.00
C ARG A 360 -7.23 25.45 -12.55
N TYR A 361 -7.32 24.12 -12.51
CA TYR A 361 -6.32 23.25 -11.90
C TYR A 361 -5.07 23.09 -12.78
N ASP A 362 -5.26 22.67 -14.04
CA ASP A 362 -4.21 22.46 -15.02
C ASP A 362 -4.76 22.59 -16.46
N PRO A 363 -4.88 23.83 -16.97
CA PRO A 363 -5.39 24.06 -18.31
C PRO A 363 -4.46 23.53 -19.41
N ASN A 364 -3.25 23.06 -19.08
CA ASN A 364 -2.35 22.42 -20.05
C ASN A 364 -2.77 20.97 -20.36
N GLU A 365 -3.48 20.31 -19.45
CA GLU A 365 -3.96 18.93 -19.62
C GLU A 365 -5.40 18.88 -20.16
N ALA A 366 -6.29 19.73 -19.63
CA ALA A 366 -7.67 19.85 -20.08
C ALA A 366 -8.33 21.14 -19.58
N THR A 367 -9.39 21.59 -20.26
CA THR A 367 -10.13 22.82 -19.94
C THR A 367 -11.54 22.55 -19.40
N PHE A 368 -11.79 21.36 -18.84
CA PHE A 368 -13.10 20.99 -18.32
C PHE A 368 -13.38 21.59 -16.94
N LYS A 369 -14.49 22.31 -16.80
CA LYS A 369 -14.95 22.90 -15.51
C LYS A 369 -15.43 21.88 -14.49
N GLY A 370 -15.73 20.66 -14.93
CA GLY A 370 -16.11 19.54 -14.08
C GLY A 370 -15.55 18.25 -14.64
N ALA A 371 -14.45 17.81 -14.07
CA ALA A 371 -13.68 16.68 -14.54
C ALA A 371 -13.11 15.84 -13.41
N THR A 372 -12.64 14.66 -13.76
CA THR A 372 -11.95 13.76 -12.85
C THR A 372 -10.93 12.93 -13.64
N SER A 373 -10.06 12.19 -12.96
CA SER A 373 -9.06 11.35 -13.63
C SER A 373 -9.12 9.92 -13.11
N ALA A 374 -9.20 8.97 -14.04
CA ALA A 374 -9.46 7.58 -13.69
C ALA A 374 -8.31 6.95 -12.90
N TRP A 375 -7.08 7.11 -13.39
CA TRP A 375 -5.90 6.55 -12.74
C TRP A 375 -5.59 7.27 -11.42
N MET A 376 -5.82 8.58 -11.33
CA MET A 376 -5.66 9.31 -10.07
C MET A 376 -6.68 8.85 -9.02
N MET A 377 -7.89 8.46 -9.44
CA MET A 377 -8.89 7.89 -8.54
C MET A 377 -8.44 6.53 -8.00
N ALA A 378 -7.80 5.69 -8.81
CA ALA A 378 -7.27 4.41 -8.33
C ALA A 378 -6.25 4.58 -7.18
N LEU A 379 -5.46 5.66 -7.18
CA LEU A 379 -4.57 6.02 -6.06
C LEU A 379 -5.32 6.39 -4.77
N LEU A 380 -6.54 6.91 -4.87
CA LEU A 380 -7.41 7.18 -3.72
C LEU A 380 -8.18 5.93 -3.29
N LEU A 381 -8.51 5.03 -4.22
CA LEU A 381 -9.18 3.77 -3.91
C LEU A 381 -8.32 2.84 -3.03
N ASP A 382 -7.01 2.81 -3.20
CA ASP A 382 -6.07 2.03 -2.36
C ASP A 382 -6.20 2.37 -0.86
N PRO A 383 -6.01 3.62 -0.41
CA PRO A 383 -6.19 3.98 1.00
C PRO A 383 -7.65 3.96 1.46
N LEU A 384 -8.64 4.14 0.57
CA LEU A 384 -10.05 3.93 0.94
C LEU A 384 -10.31 2.46 1.26
N PHE A 385 -9.79 1.54 0.44
CA PHE A 385 -9.85 0.12 0.73
C PHE A 385 -9.10 -0.20 2.02
N TYR A 386 -7.93 0.39 2.25
CA TYR A 386 -7.19 0.20 3.50
C TYR A 386 -7.99 0.69 4.71
N TYR A 387 -8.60 1.89 4.63
CA TYR A 387 -9.53 2.38 5.64
C TYR A 387 -10.67 1.38 5.89
N TRP A 388 -11.26 0.82 4.83
CA TRP A 388 -12.29 -0.21 4.96
C TRP A 388 -11.78 -1.46 5.69
N THR A 389 -10.58 -1.95 5.40
CA THR A 389 -10.01 -3.11 6.12
C THR A 389 -9.86 -2.86 7.62
N LEU A 390 -9.64 -1.61 8.01
CA LEU A 390 -9.54 -1.21 9.41
C LEU A 390 -10.91 -0.96 10.06
N THR A 391 -11.97 -0.71 9.29
CA THR A 391 -13.22 -0.11 9.83
C THR A 391 -14.49 -0.88 9.54
N GLY A 392 -14.53 -1.61 8.41
CA GLY A 392 -15.77 -2.12 7.84
C GLY A 392 -16.75 -1.02 7.40
N ASP A 393 -16.30 0.23 7.22
CA ASP A 393 -17.20 1.34 6.90
C ASP A 393 -17.81 1.14 5.50
N LYS A 394 -19.10 0.76 5.48
CA LYS A 394 -19.87 0.47 4.26
C LYS A 394 -19.91 1.61 3.25
N ARG A 395 -19.63 2.85 3.67
CA ARG A 395 -19.55 4.00 2.76
C ARG A 395 -18.42 3.84 1.75
N VAL A 396 -17.33 3.16 2.10
CA VAL A 396 -16.26 2.87 1.14
C VAL A 396 -16.76 2.01 -0.01
N ALA A 397 -17.50 0.93 0.29
CA ALA A 397 -18.10 0.07 -0.72
C ALA A 397 -19.05 0.86 -1.64
N GLU A 398 -19.88 1.74 -1.07
CA GLU A 398 -20.78 2.62 -1.84
C GLU A 398 -19.99 3.54 -2.78
N MET A 399 -18.91 4.18 -2.30
CA MET A 399 -18.10 5.08 -3.12
C MET A 399 -17.42 4.37 -4.28
N VAL A 400 -16.88 3.16 -4.04
CA VAL A 400 -16.26 2.34 -5.07
C VAL A 400 -17.28 1.95 -6.13
N VAL A 401 -18.43 1.41 -5.74
CA VAL A 401 -19.45 0.95 -6.71
C VAL A 401 -19.95 2.12 -7.55
N LYS A 402 -20.23 3.27 -6.93
CA LYS A 402 -20.63 4.49 -7.68
C LYS A 402 -19.55 4.96 -8.63
N TRP A 403 -18.29 4.89 -8.22
CA TRP A 403 -17.16 5.21 -9.09
C TRP A 403 -17.05 4.24 -10.28
N CYS A 404 -17.18 2.93 -10.06
CA CYS A 404 -17.16 1.94 -11.13
C CYS A 404 -18.31 2.13 -12.12
N ASP A 405 -19.53 2.44 -11.64
CA ASP A 405 -20.67 2.79 -12.49
C ASP A 405 -20.41 4.04 -13.35
N PHE A 406 -19.80 5.07 -12.76
CA PHE A 406 -19.39 6.27 -13.49
C PHE A 406 -18.34 5.96 -14.56
N LEU A 407 -17.28 5.24 -14.18
CA LEU A 407 -16.16 4.90 -15.05
C LEU A 407 -16.63 4.07 -16.26
N ASP A 408 -17.46 3.05 -16.04
CA ASP A 408 -18.01 2.22 -17.11
C ASP A 408 -18.88 3.02 -18.10
N ARG A 409 -19.75 3.89 -17.58
CA ARG A 409 -20.69 4.67 -18.39
C ARG A 409 -20.01 5.73 -19.25
N GLN A 410 -18.95 6.37 -18.74
CA GLN A 410 -18.47 7.64 -19.30
C GLN A 410 -16.95 7.76 -19.35
N GLY A 411 -16.23 7.07 -18.47
CA GLY A 411 -14.78 7.24 -18.35
C GLY A 411 -13.94 6.34 -19.26
N MET A 412 -14.55 5.33 -19.89
CA MET A 412 -13.89 4.46 -20.87
C MET A 412 -14.03 4.99 -22.29
N VAL A 413 -12.98 4.82 -23.10
CA VAL A 413 -13.08 5.06 -24.55
C VAL A 413 -14.05 4.04 -25.20
N PRO A 414 -14.66 4.34 -26.37
CA PRO A 414 -15.73 3.51 -26.93
C PRO A 414 -15.37 2.03 -27.14
N ASP A 415 -14.12 1.74 -27.55
CA ASP A 415 -13.66 0.36 -27.74
C ASP A 415 -13.34 -0.36 -26.42
N GLY A 416 -13.31 0.35 -25.29
CA GLY A 416 -13.03 -0.17 -23.95
C GLY A 416 -11.55 -0.50 -23.66
N SER A 417 -10.62 -0.17 -24.56
CA SER A 417 -9.19 -0.51 -24.44
C SER A 417 -8.45 0.25 -23.34
N LYS A 418 -8.96 1.44 -22.95
CA LYS A 418 -8.38 2.34 -21.94
C LYS A 418 -9.41 3.34 -21.41
N ALA A 419 -9.07 4.03 -20.33
CA ALA A 419 -9.84 5.17 -19.84
C ALA A 419 -9.40 6.48 -20.51
N TYR A 420 -10.24 7.52 -20.44
CA TYR A 420 -9.80 8.89 -20.67
C TYR A 420 -8.84 9.33 -19.54
N TYR A 421 -7.85 10.16 -19.88
CA TYR A 421 -6.91 10.71 -18.90
C TYR A 421 -7.58 11.72 -17.97
N VAL A 422 -8.30 12.67 -18.59
CA VAL A 422 -9.27 13.54 -17.92
C VAL A 422 -10.65 13.20 -18.47
N ILE A 423 -11.55 12.77 -17.59
CA ILE A 423 -12.95 12.49 -17.92
C ILE A 423 -13.74 13.79 -17.71
N ASN A 424 -14.43 14.26 -18.74
CA ASN A 424 -15.36 15.37 -18.62
C ASN A 424 -16.64 14.86 -17.97
N CYS A 425 -16.85 15.14 -16.69
CA CYS A 425 -18.05 14.69 -15.96
C CYS A 425 -19.33 15.30 -16.54
N PHE A 426 -19.25 16.40 -17.27
CA PHE A 426 -20.41 17.11 -17.81
C PHE A 426 -20.95 16.54 -19.12
N ALA A 427 -20.18 15.67 -19.79
CA ALA A 427 -20.56 15.09 -21.09
C ALA A 427 -21.84 14.23 -21.06
N ALA A 428 -22.23 13.69 -19.89
CA ALA A 428 -23.52 13.00 -19.76
C ALA A 428 -24.74 13.93 -19.82
N PHE A 429 -24.55 15.23 -19.60
CA PHE A 429 -25.63 16.22 -19.55
C PHE A 429 -25.72 17.06 -20.83
N ASP A 430 -24.68 17.03 -21.67
CA ASP A 430 -24.66 17.67 -22.98
C ASP A 430 -23.93 16.78 -24.00
N PRO A 431 -24.64 16.16 -24.95
CA PRO A 431 -24.02 15.32 -25.99
C PRO A 431 -23.01 16.03 -26.90
N LYS A 432 -22.98 17.37 -26.91
CA LYS A 432 -22.01 18.17 -27.68
C LYS A 432 -20.65 18.28 -26.99
N GLU A 433 -20.61 18.04 -25.68
CA GLU A 433 -19.38 18.06 -24.89
C GLU A 433 -18.54 16.80 -25.16
N PRO A 434 -17.22 16.92 -25.37
CA PRO A 434 -16.37 15.74 -25.51
C PRO A 434 -16.37 14.94 -24.20
N ARG A 435 -16.35 13.60 -24.29
CA ARG A 435 -16.36 12.70 -23.11
C ARG A 435 -15.13 12.84 -22.21
N GLY A 436 -14.01 13.29 -22.77
CA GLY A 436 -12.77 13.48 -22.04
C GLY A 436 -11.61 13.78 -22.97
N ALA A 437 -10.46 14.05 -22.38
CA ALA A 437 -9.19 14.22 -23.06
C ALA A 437 -8.40 12.91 -23.01
N LEU A 438 -7.84 12.52 -24.16
CA LEU A 438 -6.83 11.47 -24.20
C LEU A 438 -5.50 12.11 -23.78
N GLY A 439 -4.93 11.63 -22.69
CA GLY A 439 -3.60 12.02 -22.24
C GLY A 439 -2.55 11.06 -22.79
N PRO A 440 -1.26 11.37 -22.56
CA PRO A 440 -0.18 10.48 -22.94
C PRO A 440 -0.31 9.15 -22.19
N ASP A 441 -0.04 8.05 -22.89
CA ASP A 441 0.22 6.73 -22.32
C ASP A 441 -0.90 6.17 -21.41
N MET A 442 -2.18 6.47 -21.67
CA MET A 442 -3.28 5.93 -20.84
C MET A 442 -3.35 4.40 -20.83
N GLU A 443 -2.82 3.75 -21.86
CA GLU A 443 -2.59 2.30 -21.90
C GLU A 443 -1.74 1.83 -20.72
N MET A 444 -0.76 2.63 -20.29
CA MET A 444 0.13 2.32 -19.16
C MET A 444 -0.58 2.32 -17.81
N HIS A 445 -1.82 2.83 -17.77
CA HIS A 445 -2.68 2.84 -16.59
C HIS A 445 -3.72 1.70 -16.60
N ASN A 446 -3.63 0.75 -17.54
CA ASN A 446 -4.57 -0.37 -17.62
C ASN A 446 -4.50 -1.30 -16.39
N ALA A 447 -3.37 -1.38 -15.70
CA ALA A 447 -3.26 -2.12 -14.44
C ALA A 447 -4.14 -1.50 -13.34
N GLU A 448 -4.16 -0.18 -13.24
CA GLU A 448 -5.01 0.58 -12.32
C GLU A 448 -6.50 0.49 -12.68
N MET A 449 -6.82 0.44 -13.97
CA MET A 449 -8.21 0.28 -14.43
C MET A 449 -8.70 -1.14 -14.15
N ALA A 450 -7.90 -2.17 -14.42
CA ALA A 450 -8.21 -3.55 -14.04
C ALA A 450 -8.40 -3.67 -12.52
N TYR A 451 -7.50 -3.09 -11.72
CA TYR A 451 -7.66 -3.01 -10.26
C TYR A 451 -8.99 -2.38 -9.83
N THR A 452 -9.38 -1.27 -10.46
CA THR A 452 -10.62 -0.54 -10.12
C THR A 452 -11.86 -1.42 -10.33
N PHE A 453 -11.97 -2.11 -11.47
CA PHE A 453 -13.10 -2.99 -11.74
C PHE A 453 -13.06 -4.30 -10.93
N ALA A 454 -11.86 -4.80 -10.60
CA ALA A 454 -11.71 -5.90 -9.65
C ALA A 454 -12.25 -5.51 -8.26
N LEU A 455 -11.89 -4.33 -7.76
CA LEU A 455 -12.38 -3.80 -6.48
C LEU A 455 -13.91 -3.57 -6.51
N GLY A 456 -14.44 -3.05 -7.63
CA GLY A 456 -15.89 -2.96 -7.85
C GLY A 456 -16.57 -4.32 -7.77
N SER A 457 -15.99 -5.34 -8.41
CA SER A 457 -16.49 -6.73 -8.37
C SER A 457 -16.46 -7.34 -6.97
N PHE A 458 -15.47 -6.96 -6.16
CA PHE A 458 -15.38 -7.35 -4.75
C PHE A 458 -16.51 -6.75 -3.90
N PHE A 459 -16.83 -5.46 -4.09
CA PHE A 459 -17.83 -4.76 -3.28
C PHE A 459 -19.28 -4.90 -3.75
N THR A 460 -19.54 -5.09 -5.04
CA THR A 460 -20.92 -5.18 -5.54
C THR A 460 -21.58 -6.52 -5.19
N ASP A 461 -22.78 -6.45 -4.62
CA ASP A 461 -23.70 -7.57 -4.45
C ASP A 461 -24.62 -7.78 -5.65
N ASP A 462 -24.86 -6.72 -6.42
CA ASP A 462 -25.63 -6.73 -7.66
C ASP A 462 -24.94 -7.59 -8.73
N HIS A 463 -25.68 -8.58 -9.24
CA HIS A 463 -25.19 -9.56 -10.20
C HIS A 463 -24.87 -8.95 -11.57
N GLU A 464 -25.70 -8.01 -12.04
CA GLU A 464 -25.52 -7.39 -13.35
C GLU A 464 -24.34 -6.40 -13.34
N ARG A 465 -24.20 -5.60 -12.28
CA ARG A 465 -22.99 -4.80 -12.04
C ARG A 465 -21.75 -5.67 -12.01
N ARG A 466 -21.80 -6.80 -11.28
CA ARG A 466 -20.65 -7.72 -11.18
C ARG A 466 -20.26 -8.27 -12.55
N LYS A 467 -21.25 -8.62 -13.39
CA LYS A 467 -21.02 -9.09 -14.76
C LYS A 467 -20.37 -8.00 -15.62
N THR A 468 -20.85 -6.76 -15.53
CA THR A 468 -20.27 -5.61 -16.25
C THR A 468 -18.83 -5.34 -15.81
N TYR A 469 -18.57 -5.27 -14.50
CA TYR A 469 -17.22 -5.02 -13.99
C TYR A 469 -16.26 -6.16 -14.33
N ARG A 470 -16.71 -7.41 -14.25
CA ARG A 470 -15.94 -8.58 -14.69
C ARG A 470 -15.57 -8.47 -16.17
N LYS A 471 -16.52 -8.12 -17.04
CA LYS A 471 -16.25 -7.91 -18.48
C LYS A 471 -15.17 -6.85 -18.69
N ARG A 472 -15.23 -5.72 -17.97
CA ARG A 472 -14.21 -4.66 -18.05
C ARG A 472 -12.85 -5.15 -17.56
N PHE A 473 -12.81 -5.88 -16.45
CA PHE A 473 -11.59 -6.51 -15.95
C PHE A 473 -10.99 -7.46 -16.99
N GLU A 474 -11.80 -8.36 -17.57
CA GLU A 474 -11.35 -9.36 -18.56
C GLU A 474 -10.85 -8.71 -19.86
N GLN A 475 -11.32 -7.51 -20.18
CA GLN A 475 -10.80 -6.72 -21.29
C GLN A 475 -9.47 -6.02 -20.96
N LEU A 476 -9.37 -5.39 -19.79
CA LEU A 476 -8.22 -4.56 -19.42
C LEU A 476 -7.03 -5.35 -18.90
N PHE A 477 -7.28 -6.45 -18.17
CA PHE A 477 -6.22 -7.23 -17.53
C PHE A 477 -5.22 -7.81 -18.54
N PRO A 478 -5.64 -8.44 -19.65
CA PRO A 478 -4.71 -8.89 -20.69
C PRO A 478 -3.89 -7.76 -21.30
N LEU A 479 -4.49 -6.59 -21.51
CA LEU A 479 -3.79 -5.41 -22.02
C LEU A 479 -2.76 -4.90 -21.02
N ALA A 480 -3.08 -4.90 -19.73
CA ALA A 480 -2.17 -4.47 -18.66
C ALA A 480 -0.94 -5.36 -18.54
N VAL A 481 -1.12 -6.69 -18.49
CA VAL A 481 0.00 -7.63 -18.27
C VAL A 481 0.92 -7.77 -19.49
N ALA A 482 0.49 -7.30 -20.66
CA ALA A 482 1.31 -7.26 -21.87
C ALA A 482 2.35 -6.11 -21.87
N LEU A 483 2.16 -5.08 -21.04
CA LEU A 483 2.98 -3.88 -21.04
C LEU A 483 4.45 -4.14 -20.64
N ASP A 484 5.33 -3.24 -21.07
CA ASP A 484 6.64 -3.02 -20.47
C ASP A 484 6.56 -1.73 -19.65
N VAL A 485 6.62 -1.87 -18.33
CA VAL A 485 6.47 -0.75 -17.39
C VAL A 485 7.81 -0.25 -16.87
N ASN A 486 8.91 -0.45 -17.61
CA ASN A 486 10.20 0.18 -17.30
C ASN A 486 10.40 1.54 -17.97
N ARG A 487 9.44 2.00 -18.78
CA ARG A 487 9.48 3.28 -19.50
C ARG A 487 8.12 4.00 -19.44
N PRO A 488 8.05 5.24 -18.90
CA PRO A 488 9.12 5.92 -18.16
C PRO A 488 9.48 5.16 -16.88
N ALA A 489 10.63 5.48 -16.25
CA ALA A 489 11.15 4.78 -15.06
C ALA A 489 10.16 4.64 -13.89
N ARG A 490 9.24 5.60 -13.76
CA ARG A 490 8.18 5.63 -12.73
C ARG A 490 6.98 4.74 -13.04
N ALA A 491 6.88 4.21 -14.27
CA ALA A 491 5.76 3.40 -14.69
C ALA A 491 5.63 2.10 -13.88
N PHE A 492 6.78 1.52 -13.53
CA PHE A 492 6.85 0.37 -12.64
C PHE A 492 6.16 0.66 -11.31
N ASN A 493 6.44 1.83 -10.73
CA ASN A 493 5.90 2.21 -9.43
C ASN A 493 4.38 2.36 -9.49
N TRP A 494 3.83 3.07 -10.49
CA TRP A 494 2.36 3.22 -10.58
C TRP A 494 1.68 1.89 -10.87
N ALA A 495 2.26 1.07 -11.74
CA ALA A 495 1.65 -0.17 -12.18
C ALA A 495 1.52 -1.17 -11.04
N PHE A 496 2.45 -1.15 -10.07
CA PHE A 496 2.53 -2.12 -8.98
C PHE A 496 2.20 -1.55 -7.58
N GLN A 497 1.90 -0.25 -7.48
CA GLN A 497 1.61 0.42 -6.20
C GLN A 497 0.47 -0.26 -5.42
N PHE A 498 -0.60 -0.66 -6.11
CA PHE A 498 -1.80 -1.26 -5.50
C PHE A 498 -2.43 -2.40 -6.31
N SER A 499 -2.03 -2.56 -7.58
CA SER A 499 -2.66 -3.53 -8.49
C SER A 499 -2.57 -4.98 -8.02
N SER A 500 -1.62 -5.34 -7.16
CA SER A 500 -1.44 -6.72 -6.69
C SER A 500 -2.67 -7.30 -5.98
N GLN A 501 -3.53 -6.45 -5.44
CA GLN A 501 -4.77 -6.85 -4.78
C GLN A 501 -5.89 -7.24 -5.75
N LEU A 502 -5.76 -6.94 -7.05
CA LEU A 502 -6.76 -7.34 -8.06
C LEU A 502 -7.04 -8.84 -8.02
N ILE A 503 -6.00 -9.64 -7.74
CA ILE A 503 -6.07 -11.10 -7.65
C ILE A 503 -6.97 -11.49 -6.47
N TYR A 504 -6.71 -10.91 -5.30
CA TYR A 504 -7.51 -11.12 -4.12
C TYR A 504 -8.98 -10.74 -4.37
N PHE A 505 -9.23 -9.57 -4.96
CA PHE A 505 -10.58 -9.09 -5.25
C PHE A 505 -11.35 -10.01 -6.20
N MET A 506 -10.70 -10.45 -7.27
CA MET A 506 -11.35 -11.30 -8.27
C MET A 506 -11.60 -12.73 -7.77
N GLN A 507 -10.75 -13.24 -6.87
CA GLN A 507 -10.98 -14.52 -6.18
C GLN A 507 -12.10 -14.43 -5.11
N HIS A 508 -12.36 -13.24 -4.59
CA HIS A 508 -13.34 -12.99 -3.52
C HIS A 508 -14.49 -12.06 -3.98
N ALA A 509 -14.88 -12.12 -5.26
CA ALA A 509 -15.91 -11.25 -5.80
C ALA A 509 -17.23 -11.34 -5.01
N GLY A 510 -17.83 -10.20 -4.66
CA GLY A 510 -19.03 -10.10 -3.83
C GLY A 510 -18.84 -10.43 -2.33
N ALA A 511 -17.60 -10.55 -1.84
CA ALA A 511 -17.32 -10.74 -0.42
C ALA A 511 -17.25 -9.43 0.37
N GLY A 512 -17.02 -8.29 -0.30
CA GLY A 512 -16.79 -6.99 0.34
C GLY A 512 -17.99 -6.36 1.04
N LYS A 513 -19.21 -6.84 0.75
CA LYS A 513 -20.46 -6.35 1.34
C LYS A 513 -21.04 -7.25 2.42
N ARG A 514 -20.56 -8.50 2.54
CA ARG A 514 -21.01 -9.47 3.55
C ARG A 514 -20.45 -9.17 4.97
N LYS A 515 -19.87 -7.98 5.17
CA LYS A 515 -19.14 -7.58 6.37
C LYS A 515 -19.71 -6.29 6.95
#